data_AF-A0A6B2FW56-F1
#
_entry.id   AF-A0A6B2FW56-F1
#
_cell.length_a   1.000
_cell.length_b   1.000
_cell.length_c   1.000
_cell.angle_alpha   90.00
_cell.angle_beta   90.00
_cell.angle_gamma   90.00
#
_symmetry.space_group_name_H-M   'P 1'
#
loop_
_entity.id
_entity.type
_entity.pdbx_description
1 polymer ?
#
loop_
_entity_poly.entity_id
_entity_poly.type
_entity_poly.pdbx_seq_one_letter_code
_entity_poly.pdbx_strand_id
1 'polypeptide(L)'
;MTTLDERMIWSNLGLPSEYLCLENATILKYSQSFSFIIDPSGQASQFLNNFYMDRKAITTSFLNSSFKKEFESSTRFGNILIVKNAEFYDPSINCLIECNSNGDRKTVNIGETKIDVSPSFKMFLITSDPTYSLPVNVGSRMCITNFTVTFSGLES
;
A
#
# COMPACT_ATOMS: atom_id res chain seq x y z
N MET A 1 -15.59 9.30 10.72
CA MET A 1 -15.32 10.73 10.47
C MET A 1 -13.98 11.04 11.12
N THR A 2 -13.00 11.54 10.37
CA THR A 2 -11.63 11.82 10.85
C THR A 2 -11.64 13.03 11.78
N THR A 3 -11.06 12.90 12.98
CA THR A 3 -11.09 13.96 14.00
C THR A 3 -10.14 15.11 13.64
N LEU A 4 -10.29 16.28 14.30
CA LEU A 4 -9.40 17.44 14.07
C LEU A 4 -7.94 17.11 14.44
N ASP A 5 -7.73 16.39 15.55
CA ASP A 5 -6.42 15.92 15.98
C ASP A 5 -5.75 15.00 14.94
N GLU A 6 -6.52 14.10 14.32
CA GLU A 6 -6.00 13.21 13.28
C GLU A 6 -5.54 13.96 12.04
N ARG A 7 -6.26 15.01 11.63
CA ARG A 7 -5.87 15.85 10.50
C ARG A 7 -4.56 16.60 10.79
N MET A 8 -4.38 17.09 12.01
CA MET A 8 -3.13 17.73 12.42
C MET A 8 -1.96 16.75 12.40
N ILE A 9 -2.17 15.53 12.90
CA ILE A 9 -1.15 14.47 12.85
C ILE A 9 -0.78 14.17 11.38
N TRP A 10 -1.76 13.98 10.49
CA TRP A 10 -1.48 13.67 9.09
C TRP A 10 -0.78 14.82 8.36
N SER A 11 -1.15 16.06 8.67
CA SER A 11 -0.46 17.23 8.13
C SER A 11 1.01 17.26 8.55
N ASN A 12 1.31 16.96 9.82
CA ASN A 12 2.69 16.86 10.31
C ASN A 12 3.48 15.71 9.67
N LEU A 13 2.79 14.68 9.19
CA LEU A 13 3.40 13.54 8.47
C LEU A 13 3.58 13.79 6.97
N GLY A 14 3.22 14.98 6.48
CA GLY A 14 3.40 15.41 5.09
C GLY A 14 2.20 15.16 4.18
N LEU A 15 1.03 14.83 4.73
CA LEU A 15 -0.20 14.73 3.94
C LEU A 15 -0.75 16.14 3.63
N PRO A 16 -1.07 16.48 2.37
CA PRO A 16 -1.75 17.73 2.05
C PRO A 16 -3.10 17.85 2.77
N SER A 17 -3.49 19.08 3.09
CA SER A 17 -4.79 19.39 3.70
C SER A 17 -5.96 19.36 2.71
N GLU A 18 -5.70 18.97 1.45
CA GLU A 18 -6.71 18.80 0.42
C GLU A 18 -7.72 17.72 0.81
N TYR A 19 -9.00 17.99 0.52
CA TYR A 19 -10.10 17.10 0.89
C TYR A 19 -9.90 15.68 0.36
N LEU A 20 -9.48 15.54 -0.91
CA LEU A 20 -9.21 14.24 -1.53
C LEU A 20 -8.09 13.47 -0.82
N CYS A 21 -7.01 14.15 -0.43
CA CYS A 21 -5.91 13.53 0.31
C CYS A 21 -6.37 13.02 1.69
N LEU A 22 -7.20 13.80 2.38
CA LEU A 22 -7.78 13.41 3.68
C LEU A 22 -8.74 12.22 3.56
N GLU A 23 -9.59 12.19 2.53
CA GLU A 23 -10.46 11.05 2.26
C GLU A 23 -9.66 9.80 1.93
N ASN A 24 -8.69 9.89 1.02
CA ASN A 24 -7.85 8.76 0.66
C ASN A 24 -7.05 8.22 1.86
N ALA A 25 -6.49 9.10 2.70
CA ALA A 25 -5.78 8.68 3.91
C ALA A 25 -6.72 7.97 4.90
N THR A 26 -7.98 8.44 5.01
CA THR A 26 -9.02 7.77 5.81
C THR A 26 -9.33 6.38 5.25
N ILE A 27 -9.50 6.26 3.93
CA ILE A 27 -9.71 4.99 3.25
C ILE A 27 -8.54 4.04 3.52
N LEU A 28 -7.29 4.47 3.33
CA LEU A 28 -6.09 3.66 3.55
C LEU A 28 -5.91 3.21 5.01
N LYS A 29 -6.36 4.03 5.98
CA LYS A 29 -6.32 3.68 7.40
C LYS A 29 -7.23 2.48 7.71
N TYR A 30 -8.45 2.50 7.16
CA TYR A 30 -9.48 1.49 7.41
C TYR A 30 -9.58 0.40 6.34
N SER A 31 -8.75 0.46 5.29
CA SER A 31 -8.76 -0.50 4.20
C SER A 31 -8.27 -1.89 4.61
N GLN A 32 -8.53 -2.85 3.72
CA GLN A 32 -8.02 -4.21 3.79
C GLN A 32 -6.48 -4.25 3.70
N SER A 33 -5.89 -5.41 3.98
CA SER A 33 -4.43 -5.62 3.99
C SER A 33 -3.72 -5.29 2.68
N PHE A 34 -4.43 -5.10 1.56
CA PHE A 34 -3.86 -4.78 0.25
C PHE A 34 -4.48 -3.51 -0.31
N SER A 35 -3.64 -2.54 -0.64
CA SER A 35 -4.08 -1.29 -1.28
C SER A 35 -3.20 -0.96 -2.48
N PHE A 36 -3.81 -0.44 -3.54
CA PHE A 36 -3.15 0.09 -4.72
C PHE A 36 -3.36 1.59 -4.80
N ILE A 37 -2.27 2.33 -5.00
CA ILE A 37 -2.22 3.77 -4.87
C ILE A 37 -1.63 4.34 -6.15
N ILE A 38 -2.38 5.24 -6.78
CA ILE A 38 -1.90 6.06 -7.88
C ILE A 38 -1.37 7.35 -7.26
N ASP A 39 -0.05 7.56 -7.29
CA ASP A 39 0.63 8.67 -6.62
C ASP A 39 1.76 9.24 -7.51
N PRO A 40 1.42 10.04 -8.53
CA PRO A 40 2.44 10.64 -9.42
C PRO A 40 3.33 11.66 -8.71
N SER A 41 2.86 12.27 -7.61
CA SER A 41 3.60 13.27 -6.85
C SER A 41 4.49 12.68 -5.75
N GLY A 42 4.30 11.41 -5.41
CA GLY A 42 5.06 10.70 -4.36
C GLY A 42 4.63 11.04 -2.92
N GLN A 43 3.60 11.87 -2.75
CA GLN A 43 3.16 12.37 -1.46
C GLN A 43 2.56 11.27 -0.59
N ALA A 44 1.74 10.39 -1.19
CA ALA A 44 1.16 9.26 -0.46
C ALA A 44 2.26 8.29 0.01
N SER A 45 3.28 8.06 -0.83
CA SER A 45 4.40 7.18 -0.48
C SER A 45 5.22 7.71 0.71
N GLN A 46 5.41 9.03 0.79
CA GLN A 46 6.11 9.68 1.90
C GLN A 46 5.27 9.66 3.17
N PHE A 47 3.98 10.01 3.05
CA PHE A 47 3.02 9.95 4.15
C PHE A 47 2.96 8.54 4.76
N LEU A 48 2.85 7.49 3.94
CA LEU A 48 2.78 6.10 4.43
C LEU A 48 4.05 5.66 5.15
N ASN A 49 5.22 6.05 4.66
CA ASN A 49 6.48 5.76 5.34
C ASN A 49 6.52 6.41 6.73
N ASN A 50 6.11 7.69 6.82
CA ASN A 50 6.09 8.41 8.09
C ASN A 50 5.02 7.86 9.04
N PHE A 51 3.82 7.59 8.52
CA PHE A 51 2.68 7.08 9.30
C PHE A 51 2.93 5.69 9.88
N TYR A 52 3.71 4.86 9.18
CA TYR A 52 4.05 3.49 9.62
C TYR A 52 5.51 3.35 10.10
N MET A 53 6.19 4.46 10.42
CA MET A 53 7.59 4.44 10.86
C MET A 53 7.81 3.52 12.08
N ASP A 54 6.93 3.60 13.08
CA ASP A 54 6.98 2.76 14.29
C ASP A 54 6.65 1.28 14.03
N ARG A 55 6.00 0.98 12.89
CA ARG A 55 5.59 -0.38 12.49
C ARG A 55 6.58 -1.05 11.53
N LYS A 56 7.80 -0.52 11.41
CA LYS A 56 8.86 -1.02 10.50
C LYS A 56 8.38 -1.09 9.05
N ALA A 57 7.96 0.03 8.50
CA ALA A 57 7.66 0.14 7.08
C ALA A 57 8.93 -0.14 6.25
N ILE A 58 8.82 -1.08 5.31
CA ILE A 58 9.87 -1.44 4.37
C ILE A 58 9.43 -0.93 3.00
N THR A 59 10.21 -0.01 2.43
CA THR A 59 9.99 0.49 1.06
C THR A 59 10.89 -0.27 0.09
N THR A 60 10.31 -0.84 -0.95
CA THR A 60 10.99 -1.63 -1.99
C THR A 60 10.34 -1.45 -3.36
N SER A 61 10.76 -2.20 -4.37
CA SER A 61 10.16 -2.23 -5.70
C SER A 61 10.31 -3.64 -6.28
N PHE A 62 9.42 -4.04 -7.20
CA PHE A 62 9.52 -5.33 -7.90
C PHE A 62 10.83 -5.50 -8.67
N LEU A 63 11.47 -4.40 -9.06
CA LEU A 63 12.77 -4.40 -9.75
C LEU A 63 13.96 -4.68 -8.80
N ASN A 64 13.75 -4.60 -7.48
CA ASN A 64 14.82 -4.83 -6.50
C ASN A 64 15.06 -6.34 -6.33
N SER A 65 16.32 -6.79 -6.44
CA SER A 65 16.70 -8.18 -6.20
C SER A 65 16.39 -8.66 -4.77
N SER A 66 16.28 -7.72 -3.83
CA SER A 66 15.93 -7.97 -2.43
C SER A 66 14.43 -8.17 -2.20
N PHE A 67 13.59 -7.82 -3.18
CA PHE A 67 12.13 -7.77 -3.06
C PHE A 67 11.56 -9.07 -2.49
N LYS A 68 11.93 -10.23 -3.04
CA LYS A 68 11.40 -11.53 -2.60
C LYS A 68 11.68 -11.79 -1.12
N LYS A 69 12.90 -11.50 -0.66
CA LYS A 69 13.28 -11.66 0.75
C LYS A 69 12.51 -10.71 1.66
N GLU A 70 12.35 -9.46 1.25
CA GLU A 70 11.58 -8.46 1.99
C GLU A 70 10.09 -8.81 2.03
N PHE A 71 9.55 -9.32 0.93
CA PHE A 71 8.17 -9.77 0.80
C PHE A 71 7.88 -10.97 1.71
N GLU A 72 8.72 -12.01 1.65
CA GLU A 72 8.60 -13.20 2.50
C GLU A 72 8.71 -12.84 3.99
N SER A 73 9.71 -12.04 4.36
CA SER A 73 9.94 -11.60 5.73
C SER A 73 8.79 -10.75 6.25
N SER A 74 8.34 -9.76 5.46
CA SER A 74 7.24 -8.87 5.87
C SER A 74 5.94 -9.62 6.02
N THR A 75 5.64 -10.56 5.11
CA THR A 75 4.47 -11.44 5.18
C THR A 75 4.47 -12.26 6.46
N ARG A 76 5.62 -12.83 6.84
CA ARG A 76 5.78 -13.63 8.07
C ARG A 76 5.67 -12.80 9.35
N PHE A 77 6.35 -11.66 9.41
CA PHE A 77 6.45 -10.86 10.64
C PHE A 77 5.34 -9.81 10.78
N GLY A 78 4.54 -9.56 9.73
CA GLY A 78 3.48 -8.57 9.75
C GLY A 78 3.97 -7.13 9.63
N ASN A 79 5.12 -6.94 9.00
CA ASN A 79 5.65 -5.60 8.70
C ASN A 79 4.82 -4.95 7.59
N ILE A 80 4.90 -3.63 7.49
CA ILE A 80 4.27 -2.88 6.41
C ILE A 80 5.21 -2.92 5.21
N LEU A 81 4.72 -3.36 4.05
CA LEU A 81 5.49 -3.39 2.81
C LEU A 81 4.95 -2.34 1.83
N ILE A 82 5.78 -1.39 1.44
CA ILE A 82 5.48 -0.36 0.46
C ILE A 82 6.27 -0.68 -0.81
N VAL A 83 5.58 -1.07 -1.88
CA VAL A 83 6.20 -1.44 -3.16
C VAL A 83 5.97 -0.31 -4.15
N LYS A 84 7.05 0.39 -4.51
CA LYS A 84 7.07 1.45 -5.53
C LYS A 84 7.22 0.88 -6.93
N ASN A 85 6.83 1.68 -7.91
CA ASN A 85 6.87 1.38 -9.33
C ASN A 85 6.04 0.11 -9.64
N ALA A 86 4.80 0.09 -9.14
CA ALA A 86 3.89 -1.05 -9.27
C ALA A 86 3.51 -1.38 -10.73
N GLU A 87 3.77 -0.48 -11.67
CA GLU A 87 3.68 -0.72 -13.11
C GLU A 87 4.61 -1.84 -13.60
N PHE A 88 5.69 -2.14 -12.87
CA PHE A 88 6.57 -3.30 -13.10
C PHE A 88 6.10 -4.55 -12.33
N TYR A 89 4.79 -4.75 -12.29
CA TYR A 89 4.11 -5.80 -11.54
C TYR A 89 4.77 -7.19 -11.64
N ASP A 90 4.99 -7.84 -10.49
CA ASP A 90 5.47 -9.22 -10.41
C ASP A 90 4.35 -10.18 -9.93
N PRO A 91 4.02 -11.24 -10.70
CA PRO A 91 2.99 -12.23 -10.33
C PRO A 91 3.24 -13.01 -9.04
N SER A 92 4.44 -12.96 -8.46
CA SER A 92 4.79 -13.66 -7.21
C SER A 92 3.90 -13.28 -6.02
N ILE A 93 3.27 -12.10 -6.04
CA ILE A 93 2.35 -11.67 -4.98
C ILE A 93 0.91 -12.21 -5.14
N ASN A 94 0.56 -12.79 -6.30
CA ASN A 94 -0.78 -13.34 -6.58
C ASN A 94 -1.21 -14.34 -5.51
N CYS A 95 -0.28 -15.24 -5.15
CA CYS A 95 -0.53 -16.30 -4.17
C CYS A 95 -1.05 -15.75 -2.84
N LEU A 96 -0.54 -14.60 -2.42
CA LEU A 96 -0.89 -13.99 -1.15
C LEU A 96 -2.25 -13.30 -1.21
N ILE A 97 -2.54 -12.61 -2.32
CA ILE A 97 -3.80 -11.92 -2.56
C ILE A 97 -4.94 -12.96 -2.64
N GLU A 98 -4.70 -14.09 -3.29
CA GLU A 98 -5.63 -15.23 -3.37
C GLU A 98 -5.81 -15.93 -2.02
N CYS A 99 -4.73 -16.09 -1.23
CA CYS A 99 -4.84 -16.69 0.10
C CYS A 99 -5.72 -15.85 1.04
N ASN A 100 -5.73 -14.51 0.89
CA ASN A 100 -6.48 -13.63 1.78
C ASN A 100 -8.02 -13.78 1.68
N SER A 101 -8.57 -14.47 0.68
CA SER A 101 -10.03 -14.66 0.60
C SER A 101 -10.60 -15.74 1.54
N ASN A 102 -9.76 -16.63 2.10
CA ASN A 102 -10.26 -17.91 2.64
C ASN A 102 -10.41 -17.99 4.18
N GLY A 103 -10.23 -16.89 4.90
CA GLY A 103 -10.66 -16.75 6.32
C GLY A 103 -9.92 -17.52 7.43
N ASP A 104 -9.22 -18.63 7.16
CA ASP A 104 -8.53 -19.44 8.18
C ASP A 104 -7.00 -19.36 8.10
N ARG A 105 -6.25 -19.69 9.16
CA ARG A 105 -4.78 -19.57 9.30
C ARG A 105 -4.04 -19.73 7.95
N LYS A 106 -3.69 -18.59 7.37
CA LYS A 106 -3.29 -18.45 5.96
C LYS A 106 -1.82 -18.77 5.80
N THR A 107 -1.49 -20.03 5.55
CA THR A 107 -0.18 -20.34 4.98
C THR A 107 -0.23 -20.16 3.47
N VAL A 108 0.71 -19.42 2.91
CA VAL A 108 0.87 -19.24 1.47
C VAL A 108 2.21 -19.80 1.01
N ASN A 109 2.29 -20.30 -0.22
CA ASN A 109 3.56 -20.66 -0.82
C ASN A 109 4.09 -19.47 -1.61
N ILE A 110 5.21 -18.90 -1.19
CA ILE A 110 5.95 -17.88 -1.93
C ILE A 110 7.20 -18.57 -2.49
N GLY A 111 7.21 -18.79 -3.81
CA GLY A 111 8.21 -19.66 -4.44
C GLY A 111 8.10 -21.10 -3.91
N GLU A 112 9.19 -21.61 -3.34
CA GLU A 112 9.25 -22.95 -2.73
C GLU A 112 8.99 -22.93 -1.22
N THR A 113 8.82 -21.75 -0.62
CA THR A 113 8.71 -21.59 0.83
C THR A 113 7.26 -21.45 1.27
N LYS A 114 6.83 -22.32 2.18
CA LYS A 114 5.55 -22.16 2.88
C LYS A 114 5.69 -21.15 4.03
N ILE A 115 4.86 -20.12 4.02
CA ILE A 115 4.93 -18.98 4.94
C ILE A 115 3.59 -18.75 5.59
N ASP A 116 3.57 -18.68 6.92
CA ASP A 116 2.43 -18.18 7.70
C ASP A 116 2.25 -16.68 7.48
N VAL A 117 1.09 -16.28 6.98
CA VAL A 117 0.73 -14.88 6.76
C VAL A 117 0.32 -14.25 8.09
N SER A 118 1.05 -13.24 8.53
CA SER A 118 0.69 -12.48 9.72
C SER A 118 -0.59 -11.66 9.46
N PRO A 119 -1.57 -11.67 10.38
CA PRO A 119 -2.78 -10.85 10.25
C PRO A 119 -2.49 -9.34 10.31
N SER A 120 -1.32 -8.96 10.83
CA SER A 120 -0.89 -7.56 10.90
C SER A 120 -0.24 -7.05 9.61
N PHE A 121 0.04 -7.95 8.66
CA PHE A 121 0.66 -7.61 7.39
C PHE A 121 -0.23 -6.65 6.58
N LYS A 122 0.39 -5.60 6.04
CA LYS A 122 -0.23 -4.74 5.04
C LYS A 122 0.76 -4.49 3.90
N MET A 123 0.24 -4.46 2.68
CA MET A 123 0.98 -4.13 1.48
C MET A 123 0.33 -2.95 0.76
N PHE A 124 1.16 -1.98 0.40
CA PHE A 124 0.81 -0.84 -0.42
C PHE A 124 1.56 -0.94 -1.75
N LEU A 125 0.84 -1.07 -2.85
CA LEU A 125 1.40 -0.98 -4.20
C LEU A 125 1.24 0.46 -4.69
N ILE A 126 2.32 1.09 -5.11
CA ILE A 126 2.32 2.50 -5.54
C ILE A 126 2.82 2.59 -6.97
N THR A 127 2.02 3.21 -7.84
CA THR A 127 2.41 3.58 -9.21
C THR A 127 2.52 5.09 -9.34
N SER A 128 3.52 5.57 -10.06
CA SER A 128 3.58 6.96 -10.52
C SER A 128 2.86 7.16 -11.86
N ASP A 129 2.54 6.09 -12.58
CA ASP A 129 1.80 6.12 -13.83
C ASP A 129 0.28 6.13 -13.56
N PRO A 130 -0.43 7.24 -13.84
CA PRO A 130 -1.87 7.34 -13.60
C PRO A 130 -2.71 6.55 -14.61
N THR A 131 -2.11 6.09 -15.71
CA THR A 131 -2.78 5.27 -16.73
C THR A 131 -2.67 3.78 -16.43
N TYR A 132 -1.75 3.39 -15.56
CA TYR A 132 -1.54 2.01 -15.19
C TYR A 132 -2.71 1.45 -14.38
N SER A 133 -3.16 0.25 -14.75
CA SER A 133 -4.15 -0.50 -14.00
C SER A 133 -3.65 -1.92 -13.74
N LEU A 134 -3.92 -2.41 -12.52
CA LEU A 134 -3.58 -3.77 -12.14
C LEU A 134 -4.45 -4.79 -12.91
N PRO A 135 -3.96 -6.03 -13.09
CA PRO A 135 -4.77 -7.13 -13.58
C PRO A 135 -6.08 -7.27 -12.78
N VAL A 136 -7.21 -7.51 -13.47
CA VAL A 136 -8.57 -7.50 -12.87
C VAL A 136 -8.70 -8.47 -11.67
N ASN A 137 -8.08 -9.64 -11.75
CA ASN A 137 -8.06 -10.65 -10.68
C ASN A 137 -7.34 -10.18 -9.40
N VAL A 138 -6.46 -9.18 -9.52
CA VAL A 138 -5.70 -8.58 -8.42
C VAL A 138 -6.40 -7.32 -7.95
N GLY A 139 -6.71 -6.39 -8.87
CA GLY A 139 -7.33 -5.11 -8.56
C GLY A 139 -8.69 -5.23 -7.88
N SER A 140 -9.49 -6.25 -8.23
CA SER A 140 -10.80 -6.51 -7.59
C SER A 140 -10.73 -6.88 -6.10
N ARG A 141 -9.53 -7.23 -5.61
CA ARG A 141 -9.28 -7.63 -4.21
C ARG A 141 -8.45 -6.60 -3.44
N MET A 142 -8.20 -5.44 -4.05
CA MET A 142 -7.41 -4.37 -3.47
C MET A 142 -8.26 -3.12 -3.25
N CYS A 143 -7.91 -2.35 -2.23
CA CYS A 143 -8.45 -1.01 -2.08
C CYS A 143 -7.68 -0.05 -3.00
N ILE A 144 -8.37 0.53 -3.97
CA ILE A 144 -7.75 1.46 -4.93
C ILE A 144 -7.99 2.90 -4.47
N THR A 145 -6.93 3.71 -4.42
CA THR A 145 -6.99 5.14 -4.08
C THR A 145 -6.17 5.95 -5.07
N ASN A 146 -6.60 7.18 -5.35
CA ASN A 146 -5.96 8.05 -6.34
C ASN A 146 -5.56 9.40 -5.72
N PHE A 147 -4.25 9.61 -5.59
CA PHE A 147 -3.60 10.82 -5.07
C PHE A 147 -3.11 11.75 -6.20
N THR A 148 -3.62 11.60 -7.43
CA THR A 148 -3.39 12.60 -8.47
C THR A 148 -3.88 13.96 -7.98
N VAL A 149 -2.97 14.94 -7.96
CA VAL A 149 -3.32 16.34 -7.70
C VAL A 149 -4.31 16.76 -8.79
N THR A 150 -5.57 16.96 -8.43
CA THR A 150 -6.50 17.65 -9.31
C THR A 150 -6.11 19.12 -9.32
N PHE A 151 -5.92 19.70 -10.52
CA PHE A 151 -5.53 21.10 -10.75
C PHE A 151 -6.41 22.17 -10.05
N SER A 152 -7.49 21.77 -9.38
CA SER A 152 -8.33 22.59 -8.50
C SER A 152 -7.57 23.26 -7.34
N GLY A 153 -6.33 22.84 -7.03
CA GLY A 153 -5.49 23.43 -5.98
C GLY A 153 -4.66 24.65 -6.40
N LEU A 154 -4.75 25.11 -7.65
CA LEU A 154 -3.98 26.27 -8.14
C LEU A 154 -4.73 27.62 -8.09
N GLU A 155 -5.93 27.67 -7.51
CA GLU A 155 -6.60 28.92 -7.19
C GLU A 155 -6.34 29.25 -5.71
N SER A 156 -5.21 29.92 -5.45
CA SER A 156 -4.96 30.68 -4.22
C SER A 156 -5.42 32.12 -4.38
#